data_AF-A0A6G1VJZ2-F1
#
_entry.id   AF-A0A6G1VJZ2-F1
#
_cell.length_a   1.000
_cell.length_b   1.000
_cell.length_c   1.000
_cell.angle_alpha   90.00
_cell.angle_beta   90.00
_cell.angle_gamma   90.00
#
_symmetry.space_group_name_H-M   'P 1'
#
loop_
_entity.id
_entity.type
_entity.pdbx_description
1 polymer ?
#
loop_
_entity_poly.entity_id
_entity_poly.type
_entity_poly.pdbx_seq_one_letter_code
_entity_poly.pdbx_strand_id
1 'polypeptide(L)'
;MKRYNSTLTKMTRRLGMAIAALLMLSTMASCSDQDSQAPATGDEAYLNLSFSTASNTTSRASRAEDIGNNETQANPTAESDIHSIKVWVFKSGTGANANPIAYKEDTPSAVDGKPVNGNYTLNLRFLRKINGEELKNIDLYILANSESTNMADKLNGKNLRSITRADLQKATFDDPFGITTEGKAQTTVVPTGKGLPISRAITNIEIAKHVADTEIEAKDKGISIPLVRAVSKLHFYFARKTGEDAMTENVKVTRIEIDENIFPTASYVFPDEEDYATADANKAATSNKYGTPSYVPTLLKLDGVENAQIKAVADPLAYKRGPGETAQTYMNRMNTDIGGHNLSYLRETNKPITGKIYYQLAEGGSVKSQGFTIPSSGNAIRNRELVVYGYFLQGGALCLDWQVMPWNKVTSEISWNGANCQMFAWQTGSTLNPQGGDAEGLYCLVNYPRYKDTDHKILEDKKSGAAYYFKVESPAGLVWKAHLTNPDEFAFNYDESIKGSTNCVSTGIARKDPYQIKVEAKKPWTNGTSWTELTDWARGKGTNPVYTDLYVTVSLDGIHEYEVEINPDNAGGMYQKRRKFAGTNTRIRIFQLQATQGTAYDKLQSNSGHYTNYLTK
;
A
#
# COMPACT_ATOMS: atom_id res chain seq x y z
N MET A 1 -3.62 -43.15 -22.96
CA MET A 1 -3.43 -41.68 -22.89
C MET A 1 -4.59 -40.93 -22.22
N LYS A 2 -5.86 -41.04 -22.64
CA LYS A 2 -6.98 -40.29 -22.01
C LYS A 2 -7.22 -40.57 -20.52
N ARG A 3 -7.00 -41.81 -20.04
CA ARG A 3 -7.09 -42.15 -18.60
C ARG A 3 -5.93 -41.57 -17.77
N TYR A 4 -4.74 -41.39 -18.35
CA TYR A 4 -3.57 -40.88 -17.63
C TYR A 4 -3.69 -39.36 -17.36
N ASN A 5 -4.20 -38.60 -18.34
CA ASN A 5 -4.46 -37.17 -18.17
C ASN A 5 -5.54 -36.89 -17.12
N SER A 6 -6.62 -37.69 -17.08
CA SER A 6 -7.67 -37.51 -16.06
C SER A 6 -7.17 -37.73 -14.63
N THR A 7 -6.31 -38.73 -14.43
CA THR A 7 -5.71 -39.02 -13.12
C THR A 7 -4.68 -37.95 -12.74
N LEU A 8 -3.89 -37.47 -13.70
CA LEU A 8 -2.92 -36.39 -13.49
C LEU A 8 -3.63 -35.09 -13.10
N THR A 9 -4.67 -34.67 -13.84
CA THR A 9 -5.44 -33.45 -13.52
C THR A 9 -6.16 -33.54 -12.17
N LYS A 10 -6.64 -34.72 -11.78
CA LYS A 10 -7.22 -34.94 -10.44
C LYS A 10 -6.16 -34.91 -9.33
N MET A 11 -4.96 -35.42 -9.58
CA MET A 11 -3.83 -35.29 -8.66
C MET A 11 -3.33 -33.85 -8.56
N THR A 12 -3.24 -33.08 -9.65
CA THR A 12 -2.84 -31.66 -9.60
C THR A 12 -3.87 -30.80 -8.86
N ARG A 13 -5.18 -31.10 -8.99
CA ARG A 13 -6.22 -30.43 -8.18
C ARG A 13 -6.18 -30.79 -6.71
N ARG A 14 -5.86 -32.04 -6.35
CA ARG A 14 -5.69 -32.46 -4.95
C ARG A 14 -4.39 -31.93 -4.34
N LEU A 15 -3.31 -31.84 -5.12
CA LEU A 15 -2.05 -31.24 -4.70
C LEU A 15 -2.18 -29.71 -4.59
N GLY A 16 -2.89 -29.06 -5.52
CA GLY A 16 -3.20 -27.63 -5.47
C GLY A 16 -4.13 -27.25 -4.31
N MET A 17 -5.14 -28.08 -4.01
CA MET A 17 -5.95 -27.90 -2.79
C MET A 17 -5.20 -28.27 -1.52
N ALA A 18 -4.26 -29.23 -1.56
CA ALA A 18 -3.40 -29.53 -0.41
C ALA A 18 -2.37 -28.43 -0.17
N ILE A 19 -1.83 -27.79 -1.21
CA ILE A 19 -0.93 -26.63 -1.10
C ILE A 19 -1.71 -25.39 -0.66
N ALA A 20 -2.92 -25.15 -1.17
CA ALA A 20 -3.79 -24.07 -0.70
C ALA A 20 -4.26 -24.33 0.75
N ALA A 21 -4.54 -25.58 1.12
CA ALA A 21 -4.82 -25.96 2.50
C ALA A 21 -3.58 -25.87 3.38
N LEU A 22 -2.38 -26.22 2.89
CA LEU A 22 -1.11 -26.02 3.61
C LEU A 22 -0.74 -24.53 3.73
N LEU A 23 -1.09 -23.67 2.76
CA LEU A 23 -0.97 -22.21 2.86
C LEU A 23 -2.01 -21.60 3.82
N MET A 24 -3.19 -22.22 3.90
CA MET A 24 -4.26 -21.87 4.85
C MET A 24 -4.11 -22.57 6.21
N LEU A 25 -3.17 -23.52 6.34
CA LEU A 25 -2.76 -24.20 7.57
C LEU A 25 -1.39 -23.71 8.05
N SER A 26 -0.60 -23.03 7.21
CA SER A 26 0.58 -22.26 7.64
C SER A 26 0.21 -20.93 8.30
N THR A 27 -1.09 -20.61 8.38
CA THR A 27 -1.62 -19.61 9.32
C THR A 27 -1.83 -20.21 10.72
N MET A 28 -1.47 -21.46 10.97
CA MET A 28 -1.60 -22.07 12.30
C MET A 28 -0.36 -21.83 13.16
N ALA A 29 -0.60 -21.04 14.21
CA ALA A 29 0.17 -20.90 15.44
C ALA A 29 1.55 -20.23 15.34
N SER A 30 1.57 -18.92 15.06
CA SER A 30 2.44 -18.05 15.87
C SER A 30 1.64 -17.63 17.11
N CYS A 31 1.73 -18.47 18.15
CA CYS A 31 1.15 -18.16 19.45
C CYS A 31 1.66 -16.79 19.91
N SER A 32 0.75 -15.86 20.20
CA SER A 32 1.00 -15.01 21.36
C SER A 32 1.06 -15.98 22.53
N ASP A 33 2.24 -16.40 22.97
CA ASP A 33 2.40 -17.27 24.16
C ASP A 33 2.01 -16.47 25.42
N GLN A 34 0.73 -16.13 25.54
CA GLN A 34 0.10 -15.97 26.84
C GLN A 34 -0.11 -17.36 27.42
N ASP A 35 0.99 -18.05 27.74
CA ASP A 35 0.89 -19.37 28.35
C ASP A 35 0.64 -19.22 29.86
N SER A 36 -0.55 -19.67 30.27
CA SER A 36 -1.00 -20.02 31.63
C SER A 36 -1.35 -18.93 32.67
N GLN A 37 -2.27 -18.03 32.34
CA GLN A 37 -3.31 -17.64 33.30
C GLN A 37 -4.63 -17.74 32.54
N ALA A 38 -5.53 -18.64 32.94
CA ALA A 38 -6.86 -18.71 32.35
C ALA A 38 -7.53 -17.34 32.52
N PRO A 39 -7.70 -16.54 31.45
CA PRO A 39 -8.35 -15.25 31.58
C PRO A 39 -9.82 -15.52 31.92
N ALA A 40 -10.44 -14.65 32.71
CA ALA A 40 -11.89 -14.70 32.81
C ALA A 40 -12.48 -14.54 31.41
N THR A 41 -13.47 -15.38 31.07
CA THR A 41 -14.15 -15.35 29.77
C THR A 41 -14.65 -13.92 29.50
N GLY A 42 -14.05 -13.23 28.51
CA GLY A 42 -14.41 -11.85 28.15
C GLY A 42 -13.36 -10.74 28.42
N ASP A 43 -12.18 -11.06 28.94
CA ASP A 43 -11.10 -10.06 29.13
C ASP A 43 -10.07 -9.99 27.98
N GLU A 44 -10.26 -10.78 26.93
CA GLU A 44 -9.38 -10.80 25.76
C GLU A 44 -9.82 -9.83 24.67
N ALA A 45 -8.85 -9.26 23.97
CA ALA A 45 -9.07 -8.28 22.93
C ALA A 45 -8.06 -8.45 21.78
N TYR A 46 -8.47 -7.95 20.62
CA TYR A 46 -7.68 -8.01 19.40
C TYR A 46 -7.37 -6.60 18.90
N LEU A 47 -6.14 -6.43 18.42
CA LEU A 47 -5.65 -5.27 17.67
C LEU A 47 -5.27 -5.73 16.27
N ASN A 48 -5.55 -4.88 15.29
CA ASN A 48 -5.01 -5.02 13.95
C ASN A 48 -3.97 -3.92 13.74
N LEU A 49 -2.72 -4.31 13.51
CA LEU A 49 -1.60 -3.41 13.31
C LEU A 49 -1.21 -3.42 11.83
N SER A 50 -1.27 -2.27 11.18
CA SER A 50 -0.84 -2.08 9.80
C SER A 50 0.48 -1.32 9.79
N PHE A 51 1.51 -1.93 9.24
CA PHE A 51 2.84 -1.37 9.15
C PHE A 51 3.14 -0.94 7.72
N SER A 52 3.78 0.22 7.57
CA SER A 52 4.19 0.71 6.26
C SER A 52 5.58 1.33 6.29
N THR A 53 6.47 0.97 5.37
CA THR A 53 7.71 1.72 5.09
C THR A 53 7.45 2.97 4.24
N ALA A 54 6.18 3.24 3.89
CA ALA A 54 5.72 4.49 3.30
C ALA A 54 5.34 5.48 4.40
N SER A 55 5.52 6.78 4.14
CA SER A 55 5.02 7.81 5.05
C SER A 55 3.52 7.99 4.83
N ASN A 56 2.69 7.67 5.82
CA ASN A 56 1.23 7.83 5.76
C ASN A 56 0.81 9.26 6.18
N THR A 57 1.37 10.29 5.55
CA THR A 57 1.03 11.69 5.86
C THR A 57 -0.39 12.09 5.46
N THR A 58 -1.15 11.24 4.76
CA THR A 58 -2.46 11.60 4.20
C THR A 58 -3.64 11.50 5.19
N SER A 59 -3.46 10.96 6.40
CA SER A 59 -4.55 10.85 7.39
C SER A 59 -4.33 11.59 8.72
N ARG A 60 -3.13 12.12 8.99
CA ARG A 60 -2.83 12.78 10.27
C ARG A 60 -2.67 14.28 10.06
N ALA A 61 -3.65 15.04 10.55
CA ALA A 61 -3.74 16.47 10.40
C ALA A 61 -2.52 17.21 10.98
N SER A 62 -1.46 17.41 10.18
CA SER A 62 -0.59 18.58 10.28
C SER A 62 0.38 18.71 9.09
N ARG A 63 0.18 19.81 8.36
CA ARG A 63 1.13 20.56 7.49
C ARG A 63 1.30 20.08 6.05
N ALA A 64 0.75 20.91 5.15
CA ALA A 64 0.77 20.82 3.69
C ALA A 64 2.08 21.31 3.04
N GLU A 65 3.22 21.23 3.73
CA GLU A 65 4.49 21.71 3.18
C GLU A 65 5.26 20.49 2.63
N ASP A 66 5.26 20.33 1.31
CA ASP A 66 6.09 19.41 0.52
C ASP A 66 5.90 17.89 0.69
N ILE A 67 4.67 17.45 0.99
CA ILE A 67 4.31 16.02 0.95
C ILE A 67 4.59 15.44 -0.45
N GLY A 68 5.57 14.53 -0.55
CA GLY A 68 5.90 13.79 -1.78
C GLY A 68 6.94 14.43 -2.70
N ASN A 69 7.36 15.67 -2.45
CA ASN A 69 8.33 16.34 -3.31
C ASN A 69 9.77 15.99 -2.96
N ASN A 70 10.07 15.69 -1.70
CA ASN A 70 11.45 15.52 -1.23
C ASN A 70 11.83 14.06 -0.91
N GLU A 71 10.95 13.10 -1.13
CA GLU A 71 11.18 11.70 -0.76
C GLU A 71 11.55 10.79 -1.94
N THR A 72 12.21 9.68 -1.62
CA THR A 72 12.74 8.68 -2.55
C THR A 72 12.24 7.28 -2.18
N GLN A 73 11.78 6.55 -3.17
CA GLN A 73 11.36 5.17 -3.08
C GLN A 73 12.57 4.23 -2.99
N ALA A 74 12.38 3.12 -2.28
CA ALA A 74 13.26 1.96 -2.30
C ALA A 74 13.62 1.53 -3.74
N ASN A 75 14.92 1.54 -4.03
CA ASN A 75 15.50 1.04 -5.26
C ASN A 75 16.91 0.51 -4.96
N PRO A 76 17.11 -0.82 -4.93
CA PRO A 76 16.18 -1.86 -5.36
C PRO A 76 14.95 -2.02 -4.45
N THR A 77 13.88 -2.63 -4.97
CA THR A 77 12.64 -2.87 -4.20
C THR A 77 12.88 -3.66 -2.92
N ALA A 78 13.89 -4.52 -2.91
CA ALA A 78 14.31 -5.34 -1.77
C ALA A 78 14.68 -4.51 -0.53
N GLU A 79 15.00 -3.23 -0.70
CA GLU A 79 15.23 -2.31 0.41
C GLU A 79 13.99 -2.14 1.32
N SER A 80 12.79 -2.47 0.84
CA SER A 80 11.53 -2.44 1.59
C SER A 80 10.99 -3.82 1.98
N ASP A 81 11.71 -4.90 1.69
CA ASP A 81 11.24 -6.26 2.02
C ASP A 81 11.21 -6.46 3.54
N ILE A 82 10.11 -7.04 4.03
CA ILE A 82 9.94 -7.46 5.42
C ILE A 82 9.95 -8.99 5.42
N HIS A 83 11.01 -9.57 5.97
CA HIS A 83 11.22 -11.02 6.10
C HIS A 83 10.76 -11.55 7.46
N SER A 84 10.89 -10.71 8.49
CA SER A 84 10.48 -11.02 9.87
C SER A 84 9.97 -9.74 10.53
N ILE A 85 9.09 -9.89 11.51
CA ILE A 85 8.64 -8.78 12.35
C ILE A 85 8.37 -9.25 13.78
N LYS A 86 8.84 -8.46 14.75
CA LYS A 86 8.66 -8.65 16.19
C LYS A 86 7.97 -7.40 16.74
N VAL A 87 6.94 -7.61 17.53
CA VAL A 87 6.13 -6.55 18.14
C VAL A 87 6.05 -6.78 19.64
N TRP A 88 6.28 -5.72 20.41
CA TRP A 88 6.09 -5.69 21.86
C TRP A 88 5.09 -4.59 22.23
N VAL A 89 4.13 -4.95 23.07
CA VAL A 89 3.10 -4.05 23.58
C VAL A 89 3.35 -3.81 25.06
N PHE A 90 3.38 -2.55 25.46
CA PHE A 90 3.50 -2.12 26.86
C PHE A 90 2.28 -1.30 27.26
N LYS A 91 1.87 -1.38 28.53
CA LYS A 91 0.93 -0.40 29.11
C LYS A 91 1.62 0.96 29.14
N SER A 92 0.97 2.00 28.61
CA SER A 92 1.55 3.35 28.63
C SER A 92 1.77 3.83 30.06
N GLY A 93 2.86 4.61 30.26
CA GLY A 93 3.25 5.12 31.59
C GLY A 93 3.96 4.11 32.49
N THR A 94 4.20 2.88 32.04
CA THR A 94 5.01 1.91 32.79
C THR A 94 6.51 2.26 32.77
N GLY A 95 7.24 1.89 33.84
CA GLY A 95 8.66 2.21 33.98
C GLY A 95 9.60 1.34 33.13
N ALA A 96 10.88 1.66 33.16
CA ALA A 96 11.93 1.01 32.37
C ALA A 96 12.02 -0.52 32.57
N ASN A 97 11.71 -1.02 33.77
CA ASN A 97 11.77 -2.45 34.11
C ASN A 97 10.50 -3.23 33.73
N ALA A 98 9.52 -2.59 33.09
CA ALA A 98 8.29 -3.25 32.70
C ALA A 98 8.56 -4.31 31.61
N ASN A 99 7.89 -5.46 31.71
CA ASN A 99 7.80 -6.45 30.66
C ASN A 99 6.61 -6.13 29.73
N PRO A 100 6.65 -6.62 28.48
CA PRO A 100 5.53 -6.47 27.56
C PRO A 100 4.28 -7.18 28.10
N ILE A 101 3.12 -6.55 27.91
CA ILE A 101 1.79 -7.10 28.25
C ILE A 101 1.27 -8.02 27.13
N ALA A 102 1.80 -7.86 25.92
CA ALA A 102 1.61 -8.74 24.79
C ALA A 102 2.79 -8.61 23.83
N TYR A 103 3.03 -9.65 23.04
CA TYR A 103 4.07 -9.66 22.03
C TYR A 103 3.71 -10.64 20.92
N LYS A 104 4.32 -10.45 19.74
CA LYS A 104 4.18 -11.36 18.62
C LYS A 104 5.42 -11.33 17.73
N GLU A 105 5.80 -12.48 17.23
CA GLU A 105 6.77 -12.64 16.14
C GLU A 105 6.05 -13.25 14.94
N ASP A 106 6.36 -12.77 13.74
CA ASP A 106 5.81 -13.27 12.50
C ASP A 106 6.85 -13.24 11.36
N THR A 107 6.67 -14.12 10.39
CA THR A 107 7.50 -14.22 9.17
C THR A 107 6.62 -14.03 7.95
N PRO A 108 6.35 -12.77 7.57
CA PRO A 108 5.35 -12.47 6.56
C PRO A 108 5.80 -12.90 5.17
N SER A 109 4.90 -13.53 4.43
CA SER A 109 5.09 -13.92 3.04
C SER A 109 3.89 -13.52 2.18
N ALA A 110 4.15 -12.98 1.00
CA ALA A 110 3.16 -12.77 -0.04
C ALA A 110 2.64 -14.10 -0.61
N VAL A 111 1.53 -14.05 -1.36
CA VAL A 111 0.87 -15.23 -1.95
C VAL A 111 1.80 -16.04 -2.87
N ASP A 112 2.80 -15.39 -3.47
CA ASP A 112 3.81 -16.02 -4.32
C ASP A 112 5.04 -16.54 -3.55
N GLY A 113 5.01 -16.54 -2.22
CA GLY A 113 6.07 -17.01 -1.34
C GLY A 113 7.25 -16.04 -1.19
N LYS A 114 7.16 -14.82 -1.73
CA LYS A 114 8.16 -13.76 -1.54
C LYS A 114 7.94 -13.02 -0.22
N PRO A 115 8.95 -12.32 0.32
CA PRO A 115 8.73 -11.39 1.43
C PRO A 115 7.68 -10.34 1.05
N VAL A 116 6.92 -9.87 2.03
CA VAL A 116 6.02 -8.74 1.81
C VAL A 116 6.85 -7.47 1.61
N ASN A 117 6.44 -6.61 0.69
CA ASN A 117 7.19 -5.42 0.33
C ASN A 117 6.50 -4.16 0.85
N GLY A 118 7.13 -3.49 1.81
CA GLY A 118 6.76 -2.18 2.29
C GLY A 118 5.47 -2.08 3.11
N ASN A 119 4.51 -2.98 2.97
CA ASN A 119 3.25 -2.99 3.73
C ASN A 119 2.97 -4.37 4.32
N TYR A 120 2.54 -4.42 5.59
CA TYR A 120 2.16 -5.67 6.26
C TYR A 120 1.11 -5.42 7.34
N THR A 121 0.20 -6.38 7.55
CA THR A 121 -0.83 -6.30 8.60
C THR A 121 -0.73 -7.49 9.52
N LEU A 122 -0.78 -7.24 10.83
CA LEU A 122 -0.63 -8.21 11.90
C LEU A 122 -1.80 -8.12 12.88
N ASN A 123 -2.47 -9.25 13.12
CA ASN A 123 -3.40 -9.38 14.24
C ASN A 123 -2.62 -9.73 15.51
N LEU A 124 -2.93 -9.04 16.61
CA LEU A 124 -2.33 -9.23 17.91
C LEU A 124 -3.41 -9.35 18.99
N ARG A 125 -3.32 -10.41 19.79
CA ARG A 125 -4.19 -10.67 20.95
C ARG A 125 -3.53 -10.13 22.22
N PHE A 126 -4.33 -9.53 23.10
CA PHE A 126 -3.88 -9.03 24.39
C PHE A 126 -5.03 -9.03 25.43
N LEU A 127 -4.70 -8.76 26.69
CA LEU A 127 -5.71 -8.61 27.76
C LEU A 127 -6.22 -7.16 27.81
N ARG A 128 -7.53 -6.98 27.65
CA ARG A 128 -8.21 -5.67 27.74
C ARG A 128 -8.11 -5.08 29.14
N LYS A 129 -7.99 -5.93 30.17
CA LYS A 129 -7.82 -5.50 31.56
C LYS A 129 -6.53 -6.00 32.17
N ILE A 130 -5.91 -5.15 32.97
CA ILE A 130 -4.73 -5.49 33.77
C ILE A 130 -5.07 -5.16 35.22
N ASN A 131 -5.01 -6.15 36.11
CA ASN A 131 -5.39 -6.02 37.52
C ASN A 131 -6.83 -5.48 37.72
N GLY A 132 -7.76 -5.88 36.84
CA GLY A 132 -9.16 -5.44 36.88
C GLY A 132 -9.44 -4.06 36.28
N GLU A 133 -8.40 -3.30 35.90
CA GLU A 133 -8.54 -2.01 35.24
C GLU A 133 -8.48 -2.14 33.72
N GLU A 134 -9.39 -1.45 33.03
CA GLU A 134 -9.40 -1.37 31.57
C GLU A 134 -8.18 -0.60 31.04
N LEU A 135 -7.51 -1.20 30.05
CA LEU A 135 -6.35 -0.63 29.40
C LEU A 135 -6.80 0.53 28.49
N LYS A 136 -6.23 1.72 28.71
CA LYS A 136 -6.60 2.94 27.96
C LYS A 136 -5.63 3.24 26.82
N ASN A 137 -4.34 3.15 27.11
CA ASN A 137 -3.27 3.51 26.18
C ASN A 137 -2.18 2.43 26.19
N ILE A 138 -1.61 2.18 25.01
CA ILE A 138 -0.48 1.29 24.82
C ILE A 138 0.69 1.99 24.14
N ASP A 139 1.88 1.44 24.36
CA ASP A 139 3.09 1.78 23.64
C ASP A 139 3.57 0.54 22.87
N LEU A 140 4.04 0.74 21.64
CA LEU A 140 4.48 -0.32 20.73
C LEU A 140 5.96 -0.16 20.39
N TYR A 141 6.68 -1.27 20.46
CA TYR A 141 8.00 -1.42 19.86
C TYR A 141 7.90 -2.42 18.72
N ILE A 142 8.33 -2.02 17.53
CA ILE A 142 8.25 -2.81 16.31
C ILE A 142 9.65 -2.95 15.74
N LEU A 143 10.05 -4.18 15.43
CA LEU A 143 11.32 -4.49 14.82
C LEU A 143 11.13 -5.50 13.70
N ALA A 144 11.44 -5.08 12.49
CA ALA A 144 11.48 -5.96 11.33
C ALA A 144 12.93 -6.24 10.91
N ASN A 145 13.14 -7.43 10.36
CA ASN A 145 14.42 -7.86 9.80
C ASN A 145 15.58 -7.83 10.79
N SER A 146 15.34 -8.17 12.06
CA SER A 146 16.38 -8.18 13.09
C SER A 146 17.59 -9.06 12.73
N GLU A 147 17.36 -10.11 11.92
CA GLU A 147 18.34 -11.10 11.48
C GLU A 147 19.37 -10.53 10.49
N SER A 148 19.11 -9.33 9.97
CA SER A 148 20.07 -8.54 9.19
C SER A 148 21.15 -7.89 10.05
N THR A 149 21.04 -7.97 11.38
CA THR A 149 21.97 -7.40 12.36
C THR A 149 22.42 -8.47 13.36
N ASN A 150 23.37 -8.12 14.21
CA ASN A 150 23.75 -8.92 15.37
C ASN A 150 23.00 -8.56 16.67
N MET A 151 21.83 -7.91 16.57
CA MET A 151 21.05 -7.51 17.74
C MET A 151 20.67 -8.69 18.64
N ALA A 152 20.40 -9.87 18.09
CA ALA A 152 20.03 -11.06 18.88
C ALA A 152 21.10 -11.37 19.95
N ASP A 153 22.38 -11.24 19.60
CA ASP A 153 23.51 -11.43 20.52
C ASP A 153 23.53 -10.33 21.60
N LYS A 154 23.14 -9.11 21.25
CA LYS A 154 23.08 -7.94 22.15
C LYS A 154 21.92 -7.98 23.13
N LEU A 155 20.89 -8.79 22.86
CA LEU A 155 19.75 -8.99 23.76
C LEU A 155 20.05 -10.00 24.89
N ASN A 156 21.27 -10.52 25.00
CA ASN A 156 21.75 -11.38 26.10
C ASN A 156 20.84 -12.58 26.39
N GLY A 157 20.31 -13.23 25.35
CA GLY A 157 19.45 -14.42 25.48
C GLY A 157 18.03 -14.13 26.01
N LYS A 158 17.63 -12.86 26.15
CA LYS A 158 16.25 -12.50 26.48
C LYS A 158 15.32 -12.82 25.31
N ASN A 159 14.24 -13.53 25.59
CA ASN A 159 13.16 -13.78 24.63
C ASN A 159 12.14 -12.64 24.62
N LEU A 160 11.13 -12.73 23.74
CA LEU A 160 10.11 -11.68 23.59
C LEU A 160 9.35 -11.37 24.89
N ARG A 161 9.27 -12.32 25.83
CA ARG A 161 8.54 -12.17 27.10
C ARG A 161 9.38 -11.53 28.20
N SER A 162 10.63 -11.97 28.33
CA SER A 162 11.54 -11.57 29.41
C SER A 162 12.22 -10.23 29.16
N ILE A 163 12.17 -9.74 27.92
CA ILE A 163 12.68 -8.42 27.57
C ILE A 163 11.93 -7.32 28.33
N THR A 164 12.66 -6.30 28.75
CA THR A 164 12.10 -5.12 29.40
C THR A 164 12.08 -3.94 28.44
N ARG A 165 11.30 -2.91 28.78
CA ARG A 165 11.32 -1.61 28.07
C ARG A 165 12.75 -1.05 28.00
N ALA A 166 13.52 -1.09 29.08
CA ALA A 166 14.90 -0.61 29.10
C ALA A 166 15.82 -1.39 28.17
N ASP A 167 15.62 -2.71 28.03
CA ASP A 167 16.43 -3.52 27.10
C ASP A 167 16.21 -3.07 25.66
N LEU A 168 14.95 -2.85 25.25
CA LEU A 168 14.62 -2.36 23.91
C LEU A 168 15.14 -0.93 23.68
N GLN A 169 15.01 -0.06 24.67
CA GLN A 169 15.51 1.33 24.60
C GLN A 169 17.04 1.41 24.48
N LYS A 170 17.76 0.44 25.06
CA LYS A 170 19.23 0.38 25.06
C LYS A 170 19.81 -0.56 23.99
N ALA A 171 18.96 -1.30 23.28
CA ALA A 171 19.40 -2.25 22.27
C ALA A 171 20.18 -1.52 21.17
N THR A 172 21.39 -2.00 20.88
CA THR A 172 22.25 -1.52 19.81
C THR A 172 22.64 -2.65 18.87
N PHE A 173 23.14 -2.31 17.70
CA PHE A 173 23.82 -3.22 16.78
C PHE A 173 25.13 -2.58 16.31
N ASP A 174 26.17 -3.40 16.14
CA ASP A 174 27.48 -2.98 15.67
C ASP A 174 27.95 -3.71 14.40
N ASP A 175 27.12 -4.58 13.83
CA ASP A 175 27.38 -5.33 12.59
C ASP A 175 26.07 -5.59 11.81
N PRO A 176 26.08 -5.67 10.46
CA PRO A 176 27.16 -5.41 9.51
C PRO A 176 27.03 -4.05 8.79
N PHE A 177 26.50 -3.01 9.42
CA PHE A 177 26.27 -1.71 8.76
C PHE A 177 27.30 -0.62 9.12
N GLY A 178 28.50 -1.03 9.54
CA GLY A 178 29.64 -0.18 9.86
C GLY A 178 30.74 -0.21 8.80
N ILE A 179 31.97 0.02 9.27
CA ILE A 179 33.19 0.04 8.45
C ILE A 179 34.13 -1.05 8.98
N THR A 180 34.75 -1.82 8.08
CA THR A 180 35.75 -2.84 8.43
C THR A 180 37.07 -2.20 8.87
N THR A 181 37.97 -3.00 9.45
CA THR A 181 39.33 -2.57 9.83
C THR A 181 40.15 -2.07 8.64
N GLU A 182 39.89 -2.55 7.43
CA GLU A 182 40.58 -2.16 6.20
C GLU A 182 40.02 -0.84 5.62
N GLY A 183 38.91 -0.37 6.17
CA GLY A 183 38.20 0.82 5.70
C GLY A 183 37.17 0.53 4.62
N LYS A 184 36.55 -0.65 4.56
CA LYS A 184 35.46 -0.94 3.61
C LYS A 184 34.11 -0.83 4.28
N ALA A 185 33.07 -0.48 3.53
CA ALA A 185 31.70 -0.61 4.03
C ALA A 185 31.40 -2.10 4.26
N GLN A 186 30.85 -2.43 5.42
CA GLN A 186 30.49 -3.80 5.74
C GLN A 186 29.27 -4.29 4.91
N THR A 187 28.38 -3.37 4.50
CA THR A 187 27.21 -3.68 3.68
C THR A 187 27.08 -2.73 2.48
N THR A 188 27.11 -3.30 1.27
CA THR A 188 26.96 -2.57 -0.01
C THR A 188 25.77 -3.07 -0.85
N VAL A 189 25.12 -4.15 -0.42
CA VAL A 189 23.91 -4.72 -1.02
C VAL A 189 22.93 -5.09 0.08
N VAL A 190 21.63 -5.13 -0.22
CA VAL A 190 20.62 -5.58 0.75
C VAL A 190 20.94 -7.01 1.19
N PRO A 191 21.03 -7.29 2.51
CA PRO A 191 21.27 -8.64 3.02
C PRO A 191 20.26 -9.66 2.46
N THR A 192 20.77 -10.61 1.69
CA THR A 192 19.93 -11.59 0.98
C THR A 192 19.12 -12.44 1.96
N GLY A 193 17.80 -12.50 1.75
CA GLY A 193 16.88 -13.27 2.59
C GLY A 193 16.64 -12.71 3.99
N LYS A 194 17.20 -11.53 4.29
CA LYS A 194 17.11 -10.87 5.60
C LYS A 194 16.57 -9.45 5.53
N GLY A 195 16.75 -8.75 4.41
CA GLY A 195 16.31 -7.37 4.24
C GLY A 195 17.16 -6.37 5.03
N LEU A 196 16.69 -5.13 5.12
CA LEU A 196 17.33 -4.08 5.94
C LEU A 196 16.66 -3.98 7.31
N PRO A 197 17.39 -3.63 8.38
CA PRO A 197 16.81 -3.48 9.71
C PRO A 197 15.85 -2.30 9.73
N ILE A 198 14.64 -2.55 10.20
CA ILE A 198 13.55 -1.57 10.24
C ILE A 198 12.97 -1.58 11.65
N SER A 199 12.77 -0.41 12.24
CA SER A 199 12.29 -0.33 13.62
C SER A 199 11.46 0.91 13.88
N ARG A 200 10.61 0.83 14.91
CA ARG A 200 9.79 1.94 15.38
C ARG A 200 9.45 1.78 16.86
N ALA A 201 9.38 2.89 17.57
CA ALA A 201 8.86 2.96 18.93
C ALA A 201 7.79 4.07 18.99
N ILE A 202 6.54 3.69 19.25
CA ILE A 202 5.38 4.59 19.27
C ILE A 202 4.72 4.51 20.63
N THR A 203 4.40 5.65 21.23
CA THR A 203 3.76 5.72 22.55
C THR A 203 2.37 6.32 22.48
N ASN A 204 1.61 6.12 23.57
CA ASN A 204 0.35 6.79 23.85
C ASN A 204 -0.76 6.51 22.81
N ILE A 205 -0.84 5.29 22.30
CA ILE A 205 -1.91 4.88 21.39
C ILE A 205 -3.18 4.62 22.21
N GLU A 206 -4.21 5.46 22.06
CA GLU A 206 -5.52 5.25 22.68
C GLU A 206 -6.23 4.06 22.01
N ILE A 207 -6.54 3.01 22.78
CA ILE A 207 -7.02 1.74 22.20
C ILE A 207 -8.55 1.61 22.11
N ALA A 208 -9.32 2.53 22.71
CA ALA A 208 -10.78 2.44 22.77
C ALA A 208 -11.45 2.29 21.39
N LYS A 209 -10.88 2.91 20.36
CA LYS A 209 -11.38 2.86 18.97
C LYS A 209 -10.74 1.78 18.11
N HIS A 210 -9.71 1.10 18.62
CA HIS A 210 -8.90 0.14 17.87
C HIS A 210 -9.12 -1.31 18.29
N VAL A 211 -9.75 -1.51 19.44
CA VAL A 211 -9.94 -2.82 20.05
C VAL A 211 -11.26 -3.46 19.63
N ALA A 212 -11.23 -4.78 19.46
CA ALA A 212 -12.42 -5.59 19.25
C ALA A 212 -12.36 -6.93 19.99
N ASP A 213 -13.50 -7.62 20.05
CA ASP A 213 -13.64 -8.94 20.68
C ASP A 213 -13.26 -10.07 19.71
N THR A 214 -13.16 -9.77 18.41
CA THR A 214 -12.76 -10.72 17.36
C THR A 214 -11.70 -10.13 16.43
N GLU A 215 -10.92 -10.99 15.78
CA GLU A 215 -9.95 -10.58 14.77
C GLU A 215 -10.58 -9.87 13.56
N ILE A 216 -11.80 -10.29 13.17
CA ILE A 216 -12.51 -9.73 12.01
C ILE A 216 -12.89 -8.27 12.29
N GLU A 217 -13.48 -8.01 13.45
CA GLU A 217 -13.86 -6.65 13.85
C GLU A 217 -12.65 -5.75 14.12
N ALA A 218 -11.53 -6.30 14.62
CA ALA A 218 -10.31 -5.54 14.82
C ALA A 218 -9.72 -5.04 13.50
N LYS A 219 -9.91 -5.80 12.41
CA LYS A 219 -9.45 -5.46 11.06
C LYS A 219 -10.02 -4.14 10.54
N ASP A 220 -11.28 -3.86 10.85
CA ASP A 220 -11.96 -2.61 10.48
C ASP A 220 -11.56 -1.42 11.37
N LYS A 221 -10.75 -1.67 12.42
CA LYS A 221 -10.31 -0.69 13.42
C LYS A 221 -8.78 -0.56 13.49
N GLY A 222 -8.08 -0.83 12.38
CA GLY A 222 -6.62 -0.92 12.34
C GLY A 222 -5.86 0.30 12.88
N ILE A 223 -4.69 0.04 13.46
CA ILE A 223 -3.70 1.04 13.87
C ILE A 223 -2.62 1.09 12.79
N SER A 224 -2.46 2.24 12.14
CA SER A 224 -1.44 2.41 11.10
C SER A 224 -0.15 2.99 11.68
N ILE A 225 0.97 2.31 11.43
CA ILE A 225 2.28 2.60 12.01
C ILE A 225 3.30 2.75 10.86
N PRO A 226 3.86 3.96 10.68
CA PRO A 226 4.98 4.13 9.75
C PRO A 226 6.25 3.50 10.33
N LEU A 227 6.98 2.81 9.47
CA LEU A 227 8.22 2.11 9.77
C LEU A 227 9.42 2.89 9.22
N VAL A 228 10.55 2.81 9.93
CA VAL A 228 11.76 3.57 9.61
C VAL A 228 12.95 2.61 9.58
N ARG A 229 13.77 2.68 8.52
CA ARG A 229 15.03 1.91 8.47
C ARG A 229 16.00 2.41 9.54
N ALA A 230 16.72 1.50 10.18
CA ALA A 230 17.75 1.84 11.16
C ALA A 230 19.09 2.29 10.53
N VAL A 231 19.14 2.33 9.19
CA VAL A 231 20.33 2.66 8.39
C VAL A 231 19.98 3.70 7.32
N SER A 232 21.01 4.30 6.73
CA SER A 232 20.91 5.17 5.56
C SER A 232 21.78 4.65 4.44
N LYS A 233 21.48 5.02 3.20
CA LYS A 233 22.28 4.67 2.04
C LYS A 233 23.06 5.87 1.53
N LEU A 234 24.35 5.69 1.29
CA LEU A 234 25.26 6.67 0.68
C LEU A 234 25.61 6.21 -0.73
N HIS A 235 25.38 7.08 -1.71
CA HIS A 235 25.56 6.77 -3.13
C HIS A 235 26.38 7.85 -3.85
N PHE A 236 27.27 7.42 -4.72
CA PHE A 236 28.07 8.29 -5.59
C PHE A 236 27.71 8.11 -7.06
N TYR A 237 27.63 9.23 -7.77
CA TYR A 237 27.42 9.29 -9.21
C TYR A 237 28.46 10.19 -9.86
N PHE A 238 28.94 9.78 -11.04
CA PHE A 238 29.94 10.54 -11.80
C PHE A 238 29.56 10.74 -13.26
N ALA A 239 29.69 11.98 -13.74
CA ALA A 239 29.53 12.33 -15.14
C ALA A 239 30.69 13.20 -15.66
N ARG A 240 30.89 13.22 -16.97
CA ARG A 240 31.88 14.07 -17.64
C ARG A 240 31.29 14.74 -18.87
N LYS A 241 31.70 15.99 -19.12
CA LYS A 241 31.33 16.71 -20.34
C LYS A 241 31.86 15.98 -21.57
N THR A 242 31.03 15.76 -22.57
CA THR A 242 31.43 15.20 -23.88
C THR A 242 31.58 16.30 -24.94
N GLY A 243 32.24 15.98 -26.05
CA GLY A 243 32.56 16.89 -27.16
C GLY A 243 34.06 17.15 -27.29
N GLU A 244 34.50 17.53 -28.50
CA GLU A 244 35.93 17.72 -28.85
C GLU A 244 36.63 18.74 -27.93
N ASP A 245 35.94 19.83 -27.57
CA ASP A 245 36.50 20.88 -26.72
C ASP A 245 36.42 20.55 -25.21
N ALA A 246 35.82 19.42 -24.82
CA ALA A 246 35.58 19.11 -23.41
C ALA A 246 36.87 18.75 -22.66
N MET A 247 37.84 18.11 -23.34
CA MET A 247 39.11 17.65 -22.76
C MET A 247 38.92 16.77 -21.51
N THR A 248 37.93 15.86 -21.52
CA THR A 248 37.62 14.96 -20.39
C THR A 248 37.89 13.47 -20.68
N GLU A 249 38.49 13.14 -21.82
CA GLU A 249 38.63 11.75 -22.28
C GLU A 249 39.53 10.89 -21.39
N ASN A 250 40.41 11.53 -20.61
CA ASN A 250 41.35 10.85 -19.72
C ASN A 250 41.05 11.07 -18.23
N VAL A 251 39.90 11.70 -17.89
CA VAL A 251 39.57 11.93 -16.48
C VAL A 251 39.18 10.62 -15.82
N LYS A 252 39.60 10.43 -14.58
CA LYS A 252 39.10 9.31 -13.76
C LYS A 252 39.09 9.64 -12.29
N VAL A 253 38.18 9.00 -11.55
CA VAL A 253 38.20 8.99 -10.09
C VAL A 253 39.12 7.85 -9.68
N THR A 254 40.17 8.16 -8.93
CA THR A 254 41.16 7.17 -8.48
C THR A 254 40.75 6.45 -7.20
N ARG A 255 40.08 7.17 -6.29
CA ARG A 255 39.51 6.65 -5.04
C ARG A 255 38.63 7.71 -4.39
N ILE A 256 37.77 7.26 -3.47
CA ILE A 256 36.94 8.12 -2.63
C ILE A 256 37.23 7.76 -1.18
N GLU A 257 37.44 8.77 -0.34
CA GLU A 257 37.70 8.61 1.08
C GLU A 257 36.68 9.43 1.87
N ILE A 258 35.97 8.79 2.79
CA ILE A 258 35.16 9.45 3.81
C ILE A 258 35.98 9.46 5.09
N ASP A 259 36.03 10.60 5.76
CA ASP A 259 36.95 10.83 6.87
C ASP A 259 36.68 9.88 8.05
N GLU A 260 37.71 9.68 8.86
CA GLU A 260 37.60 8.92 10.11
C GLU A 260 36.65 9.60 11.11
N ASN A 261 36.26 8.86 12.14
CA ASN A 261 35.48 9.38 13.27
C ASN A 261 34.11 9.95 12.88
N ILE A 262 33.54 9.56 11.73
CA ILE A 262 32.21 9.97 11.26
C ILE A 262 31.13 9.00 11.70
N PHE A 263 31.30 7.70 11.48
CA PHE A 263 30.28 6.70 11.78
C PHE A 263 30.49 6.09 13.18
N PRO A 264 29.43 5.92 13.97
CA PRO A 264 29.55 5.39 15.31
C PRO A 264 29.98 3.92 15.27
N THR A 265 30.58 3.41 16.36
CA THR A 265 30.94 1.99 16.50
C THR A 265 29.71 1.09 16.65
N ALA A 266 28.60 1.62 17.17
CA ALA A 266 27.31 0.95 17.29
C ALA A 266 26.17 1.97 17.16
N SER A 267 24.99 1.54 16.72
CA SER A 267 23.77 2.37 16.66
C SER A 267 22.63 1.75 17.43
N TYR A 268 21.75 2.57 17.97
CA TYR A 268 20.51 2.09 18.60
C TYR A 268 19.61 1.44 17.55
N VAL A 269 19.04 0.30 17.91
CA VAL A 269 18.08 -0.39 17.06
C VAL A 269 16.84 0.47 16.91
N PHE A 270 16.23 0.87 18.03
CA PHE A 270 15.00 1.67 18.02
C PHE A 270 15.30 3.17 17.99
N PRO A 271 14.52 3.96 17.23
CA PRO A 271 14.56 5.41 17.31
C PRO A 271 14.05 5.91 18.67
N ASP A 272 14.01 7.23 18.86
CA ASP A 272 13.28 7.84 19.97
C ASP A 272 11.81 7.41 19.95
N GLU A 273 11.22 7.29 21.15
CA GLU A 273 9.78 7.06 21.29
C GLU A 273 9.04 8.29 20.79
N GLU A 274 8.06 8.09 19.90
CA GLU A 274 7.22 9.17 19.38
C GLU A 274 5.77 8.98 19.81
N ASP A 275 5.13 10.06 20.24
CA ASP A 275 3.70 10.04 20.55
C ASP A 275 2.87 9.81 19.28
N TYR A 276 1.98 8.82 19.30
CA TYR A 276 1.18 8.41 18.16
C TYR A 276 0.44 9.55 17.44
N ALA A 277 -0.06 10.55 18.17
CA ALA A 277 -0.81 11.65 17.57
C ALA A 277 0.07 12.59 16.73
N THR A 278 1.37 12.63 17.04
CA THR A 278 2.36 13.50 16.40
C THR A 278 3.45 12.75 15.63
N ALA A 279 3.47 11.42 15.75
CA ALA A 279 4.45 10.56 15.12
C ALA A 279 4.42 10.77 13.61
N ASP A 280 5.57 11.15 13.08
CA ASP A 280 5.80 11.33 11.67
C ASP A 280 6.89 10.34 11.28
N ALA A 281 6.75 9.67 10.14
CA ALA A 281 7.70 8.67 9.66
C ALA A 281 9.15 9.21 9.58
N ASN A 282 9.38 10.53 9.72
CA ASN A 282 10.67 11.07 9.30
C ASN A 282 11.26 12.33 9.94
N LYS A 283 10.81 12.75 11.14
CA LYS A 283 11.20 14.07 11.66
C LYS A 283 12.33 14.11 12.68
N ALA A 284 12.70 13.01 13.33
CA ALA A 284 13.70 13.03 14.38
C ALA A 284 14.82 12.00 14.20
N ALA A 285 16.04 12.48 14.33
CA ALA A 285 17.22 11.66 14.50
C ALA A 285 17.12 10.88 15.82
N THR A 286 17.60 9.65 15.86
CA THR A 286 17.93 8.99 17.14
C THR A 286 19.14 9.64 17.79
N SER A 287 19.65 10.74 17.21
CA SER A 287 20.80 11.45 17.73
C SER A 287 20.60 12.01 19.13
N ASN A 288 19.36 12.23 19.56
CA ASN A 288 19.09 12.72 20.90
C ASN A 288 19.33 11.62 21.96
N LYS A 289 19.29 10.34 21.57
CA LYS A 289 19.70 9.19 22.40
C LYS A 289 21.20 8.93 22.41
N TYR A 290 21.95 9.52 21.48
CA TYR A 290 23.41 9.46 21.55
C TYR A 290 23.85 10.31 22.74
N GLY A 291 24.26 9.65 23.83
CA GLY A 291 25.03 10.31 24.88
C GLY A 291 26.35 10.82 24.31
N THR A 292 27.42 10.05 24.47
CA THR A 292 28.70 10.31 23.78
C THR A 292 29.11 9.05 23.03
N PRO A 293 28.68 8.88 21.77
CA PRO A 293 28.99 7.67 21.02
C PRO A 293 30.48 7.64 20.69
N SER A 294 31.06 6.43 20.71
CA SER A 294 32.38 6.18 20.13
C SER A 294 32.27 6.07 18.62
N TYR A 295 33.31 6.50 17.91
CA TYR A 295 33.35 6.49 16.46
C TYR A 295 34.44 5.57 15.93
N VAL A 296 34.24 5.07 14.71
CA VAL A 296 35.24 4.25 14.03
C VAL A 296 36.42 5.13 13.60
N PRO A 297 37.66 4.87 14.06
CA PRO A 297 38.84 5.68 13.74
C PRO A 297 39.48 5.29 12.40
N THR A 298 38.68 4.77 11.46
CA THR A 298 39.13 4.28 10.15
C THR A 298 38.37 5.01 9.07
N LEU A 299 39.08 5.46 8.03
CA LEU A 299 38.45 6.04 6.84
C LEU A 299 37.64 4.98 6.10
N LEU A 300 36.46 5.36 5.58
CA LEU A 300 35.78 4.55 4.59
C LEU A 300 36.37 4.86 3.21
N LYS A 301 36.93 3.83 2.58
CA LYS A 301 37.56 3.84 1.26
C LYS A 301 36.60 3.18 0.28
N LEU A 302 36.27 3.89 -0.78
CA LEU A 302 35.47 3.37 -1.89
C LEU A 302 36.31 3.37 -3.17
N ASP A 303 35.95 2.49 -4.08
CA ASP A 303 36.70 2.26 -5.31
C ASP A 303 36.65 3.49 -6.23
N GLY A 304 37.71 3.64 -7.02
CA GLY A 304 37.76 4.59 -8.11
C GLY A 304 36.75 4.26 -9.21
N VAL A 305 36.58 5.20 -10.14
CA VAL A 305 35.73 5.07 -11.32
C VAL A 305 36.56 5.41 -12.54
N GLU A 306 36.82 4.41 -13.38
CA GLU A 306 37.58 4.59 -14.61
C GLU A 306 36.79 5.41 -15.63
N ASN A 307 37.49 6.11 -16.55
CA ASN A 307 36.84 7.03 -17.50
C ASN A 307 35.67 6.39 -18.26
N ALA A 308 35.84 5.14 -18.69
CA ALA A 308 34.84 4.38 -19.44
C ALA A 308 33.54 4.15 -18.65
N GLN A 309 33.59 4.22 -17.32
CA GLN A 309 32.45 4.06 -16.43
C GLN A 309 31.87 5.41 -15.98
N ILE A 310 32.58 6.52 -16.21
CA ILE A 310 32.07 7.87 -15.98
C ILE A 310 31.18 8.26 -17.17
N LYS A 311 29.90 8.53 -16.92
CA LYS A 311 28.95 8.83 -17.99
C LYS A 311 29.34 10.09 -18.76
N ALA A 312 29.54 9.98 -20.06
CA ALA A 312 29.74 11.14 -20.93
C ALA A 312 28.38 11.79 -21.27
N VAL A 313 28.24 13.09 -21.01
CA VAL A 313 27.00 13.87 -21.22
C VAL A 313 27.32 15.24 -21.83
N ALA A 314 26.39 15.81 -22.59
CA ALA A 314 26.58 17.12 -23.25
C ALA A 314 26.74 18.27 -22.23
N ASP A 315 25.89 18.27 -21.20
CA ASP A 315 25.92 19.22 -20.10
C ASP A 315 25.79 18.51 -18.75
N PRO A 316 26.89 18.35 -18.00
CA PRO A 316 26.84 17.77 -16.66
C PRO A 316 26.05 18.60 -15.64
N LEU A 317 25.86 19.91 -15.85
CA LEU A 317 25.12 20.77 -14.94
C LEU A 317 23.61 20.49 -14.96
N ALA A 318 23.09 20.02 -16.09
CA ALA A 318 21.70 19.59 -16.21
C ALA A 318 21.36 18.46 -15.23
N TYR A 319 22.36 17.71 -14.73
CA TYR A 319 22.23 16.61 -13.77
C TYR A 319 22.22 17.01 -12.30
N LYS A 320 22.33 18.30 -11.99
CA LYS A 320 22.01 18.79 -10.65
C LYS A 320 20.50 18.72 -10.41
N ARG A 321 20.10 18.64 -9.14
CA ARG A 321 18.68 18.73 -8.79
C ARG A 321 18.17 20.15 -9.06
N GLY A 322 17.12 20.26 -9.87
CA GLY A 322 16.53 21.54 -10.24
C GLY A 322 15.62 22.12 -9.14
N PRO A 323 15.36 23.44 -9.15
CA PRO A 323 14.37 24.05 -8.26
C PRO A 323 12.98 23.49 -8.58
N GLY A 324 12.29 22.97 -7.55
CA GLY A 324 10.97 22.34 -7.70
C GLY A 324 10.99 20.92 -8.28
N GLU A 325 12.16 20.37 -8.65
CA GLU A 325 12.27 18.97 -9.07
C GLU A 325 12.07 18.05 -7.86
N THR A 326 11.19 17.05 -7.98
CA THR A 326 11.00 16.09 -6.91
C THR A 326 12.25 15.21 -6.72
N ALA A 327 12.54 14.82 -5.49
CA ALA A 327 13.64 13.92 -5.16
C ALA A 327 13.56 12.60 -5.94
N GLN A 328 12.36 12.05 -6.10
CA GLN A 328 12.15 10.86 -6.93
C GLN A 328 12.48 11.09 -8.41
N THR A 329 12.06 12.21 -8.99
CA THR A 329 12.38 12.54 -10.39
C THR A 329 13.89 12.66 -10.58
N TYR A 330 14.55 13.37 -9.66
CA TYR A 330 16.00 13.48 -9.62
C TYR A 330 16.67 12.10 -9.55
N MET A 331 16.26 11.23 -8.62
CA MET A 331 16.84 9.89 -8.46
C MET A 331 16.58 8.97 -9.66
N ASN A 332 15.40 9.04 -10.28
CA ASN A 332 15.11 8.27 -11.49
C ASN A 332 16.07 8.65 -12.62
N ARG A 333 16.32 9.95 -12.78
CA ARG A 333 17.24 10.51 -13.77
C ARG A 333 18.69 10.11 -13.48
N MET A 334 19.14 10.23 -12.24
CA MET A 334 20.49 9.81 -11.84
C MET A 334 20.73 8.31 -12.08
N ASN A 335 19.76 7.47 -11.69
CA ASN A 335 19.86 6.02 -11.87
C ASN A 335 19.82 5.58 -13.34
N THR A 336 19.01 6.23 -14.16
CA THR A 336 18.81 5.84 -15.57
C THR A 336 19.89 6.40 -16.48
N ASP A 337 20.21 7.69 -16.32
CA ASP A 337 21.02 8.40 -17.30
C ASP A 337 22.51 8.34 -16.95
N ILE A 338 22.86 8.47 -15.67
CA ILE A 338 24.24 8.47 -15.18
C ILE A 338 24.70 7.07 -14.80
N GLY A 339 23.87 6.33 -14.04
CA GLY A 339 24.23 5.04 -13.46
C GLY A 339 25.05 5.21 -12.18
N GLY A 340 24.68 4.44 -11.15
CA GLY A 340 25.35 4.49 -9.84
C GLY A 340 26.74 3.85 -9.86
N HIS A 341 27.64 4.34 -9.00
CA HIS A 341 29.03 3.86 -8.92
C HIS A 341 29.33 3.14 -7.61
N ASN A 342 29.28 3.86 -6.49
CA ASN A 342 29.55 3.30 -5.16
C ASN A 342 28.34 3.48 -4.26
N LEU A 343 27.79 2.37 -3.73
CA LEU A 343 26.67 2.36 -2.80
C LEU A 343 27.08 1.69 -1.48
N SER A 344 26.68 2.27 -0.36
CA SER A 344 26.91 1.68 0.98
C SER A 344 25.72 1.92 1.89
N TYR A 345 25.33 0.91 2.67
CA TYR A 345 24.36 1.04 3.74
C TYR A 345 25.10 1.20 5.06
N LEU A 346 24.87 2.34 5.73
CA LEU A 346 25.66 2.77 6.87
C LEU A 346 24.76 3.14 8.04
N ARG A 347 25.28 2.92 9.25
CA ARG A 347 24.72 3.44 10.50
C ARG A 347 24.53 4.95 10.43
N GLU A 348 23.48 5.45 11.08
CA GLU A 348 23.27 6.89 11.20
C GLU A 348 24.36 7.57 12.03
N THR A 349 24.57 8.86 11.82
CA THR A 349 25.53 9.66 12.58
C THR A 349 24.96 11.04 12.92
N ASN A 350 25.43 11.64 14.01
CA ASN A 350 25.14 13.03 14.34
C ASN A 350 26.25 14.00 13.88
N LYS A 351 27.31 13.48 13.24
CA LYS A 351 28.42 14.26 12.68
C LYS A 351 28.23 14.50 11.18
N PRO A 352 28.70 15.65 10.66
CA PRO A 352 28.71 15.87 9.22
C PRO A 352 29.51 14.76 8.52
N ILE A 353 29.04 14.34 7.36
CA ILE A 353 29.78 13.37 6.54
C ILE A 353 30.72 14.16 5.65
N THR A 354 32.01 14.13 5.98
CA THR A 354 33.08 14.80 5.23
C THR A 354 33.95 13.78 4.52
N GLY A 355 34.53 14.18 3.39
CA GLY A 355 35.41 13.30 2.62
C GLY A 355 36.05 13.99 1.42
N LYS A 356 36.87 13.22 0.70
CA LYS A 356 37.61 13.64 -0.49
C LYS A 356 37.43 12.66 -1.64
N ILE A 357 37.21 13.21 -2.82
CA ILE A 357 37.25 12.47 -4.09
C ILE A 357 38.57 12.78 -4.76
N TYR A 358 39.38 11.75 -5.02
CA TYR A 358 40.68 11.88 -5.68
C TYR A 358 40.56 11.52 -7.16
N TYR A 359 41.15 12.33 -8.03
CA TYR A 359 40.97 12.18 -9.47
C TYR A 359 42.24 12.53 -10.26
N GLN A 360 42.33 12.02 -11.48
CA GLN A 360 43.36 12.36 -12.48
C GLN A 360 42.69 12.97 -13.70
N LEU A 361 43.42 13.85 -14.40
CA LEU A 361 42.94 14.51 -15.63
C LEU A 361 43.54 13.93 -16.90
N ALA A 362 44.69 13.27 -16.76
CA ALA A 362 45.44 12.66 -17.83
C ALA A 362 45.96 11.31 -17.35
N GLU A 363 46.15 10.37 -18.27
CA GLU A 363 46.78 9.10 -17.99
C GLU A 363 48.20 9.33 -17.44
N GLY A 364 48.52 8.70 -16.30
CA GLY A 364 49.80 8.91 -15.61
C GLY A 364 49.98 10.31 -14.97
N GLY A 365 48.97 11.17 -15.02
CA GLY A 365 49.02 12.52 -14.44
C GLY A 365 49.01 12.54 -12.91
N SER A 366 49.32 13.70 -12.33
CA SER A 366 49.24 13.90 -10.88
C SER A 366 47.82 13.68 -10.34
N VAL A 367 47.69 13.00 -9.21
CA VAL A 367 46.41 12.84 -8.50
C VAL A 367 46.04 14.16 -7.81
N LYS A 368 44.84 14.67 -8.12
CA LYS A 368 44.19 15.81 -7.47
C LYS A 368 43.11 15.33 -6.50
N SER A 369 42.58 16.22 -5.67
CA SER A 369 41.47 15.90 -4.77
C SER A 369 40.49 17.05 -4.63
N GLN A 370 39.20 16.75 -4.44
CA GLN A 370 38.15 17.71 -4.10
C GLN A 370 37.38 17.23 -2.86
N GLY A 371 37.21 18.10 -1.87
CA GLY A 371 36.49 17.79 -0.64
C GLY A 371 34.98 18.05 -0.74
N PHE A 372 34.19 17.31 0.03
CA PHE A 372 32.76 17.54 0.22
C PHE A 372 32.36 17.49 1.69
N THR A 373 31.18 18.03 2.00
CA THR A 373 30.60 17.99 3.35
C THR A 373 29.09 17.91 3.23
N ILE A 374 28.52 16.80 3.69
CA ILE A 374 27.08 16.65 3.90
C ILE A 374 26.79 17.03 5.36
N PRO A 375 26.01 18.09 5.63
CA PRO A 375 25.77 18.57 6.98
C PRO A 375 24.97 17.56 7.81
N SER A 376 25.19 17.53 9.13
CA SER A 376 24.48 16.60 10.03
C SER A 376 23.22 17.15 10.67
N SER A 377 23.06 18.46 10.79
CA SER A 377 21.92 19.10 11.47
C SER A 377 20.59 18.70 10.81
N GLY A 378 19.96 17.63 11.32
CA GLY A 378 18.70 17.08 10.84
C GLY A 378 18.77 16.23 9.55
N ASN A 379 19.94 16.08 8.94
CA ASN A 379 20.05 15.66 7.55
C ASN A 379 20.70 14.27 7.36
N ALA A 380 21.83 13.96 8.00
CA ALA A 380 22.52 12.66 7.85
C ALA A 380 22.02 11.57 8.84
N ILE A 381 20.71 11.54 9.08
CA ILE A 381 20.07 10.66 10.07
C ILE A 381 19.63 9.34 9.42
N ARG A 382 19.15 8.36 10.19
CA ARG A 382 18.64 7.08 9.62
C ARG A 382 17.54 7.28 8.57
N ASN A 383 17.31 6.29 7.72
CA ASN A 383 16.28 6.30 6.67
C ASN A 383 16.43 7.49 5.71
N ARG A 384 17.66 7.73 5.25
CA ARG A 384 18.02 8.75 4.25
C ARG A 384 18.72 8.13 3.05
N GLU A 385 18.44 8.68 1.88
CA GLU A 385 19.25 8.54 0.67
C GLU A 385 20.17 9.74 0.57
N LEU A 386 21.47 9.50 0.77
CA LEU A 386 22.53 10.49 0.71
C LEU A 386 23.24 10.33 -0.63
N VAL A 387 23.24 11.39 -1.44
CA VAL A 387 23.80 11.36 -2.79
C VAL A 387 24.93 12.36 -2.90
N VAL A 388 26.04 11.94 -3.49
CA VAL A 388 27.13 12.81 -3.94
C VAL A 388 27.25 12.67 -5.45
N TYR A 389 27.04 13.77 -6.15
CA TYR A 389 27.19 13.86 -7.60
C TYR A 389 28.48 14.61 -7.93
N GLY A 390 29.47 13.89 -8.44
CA GLY A 390 30.70 14.48 -8.96
C GLY A 390 30.64 14.63 -10.48
N TYR A 391 31.03 15.79 -11.01
CA TYR A 391 31.02 15.99 -12.46
C TYR A 391 32.19 16.80 -12.99
N PHE A 392 32.71 16.36 -14.13
CA PHE A 392 33.83 16.98 -14.81
C PHE A 392 33.35 17.96 -15.89
N LEU A 393 33.68 19.23 -15.71
CA LEU A 393 33.45 20.29 -16.70
C LEU A 393 34.60 20.36 -17.73
N GLN A 394 34.55 21.35 -18.63
CA GLN A 394 35.61 21.60 -19.61
C GLN A 394 36.98 21.72 -18.94
N GLY A 395 38.00 21.07 -19.51
CA GLY A 395 39.36 21.03 -18.94
C GLY A 395 39.51 20.12 -17.73
N GLY A 396 38.47 19.36 -17.38
CA GLY A 396 38.51 18.33 -16.34
C GLY A 396 38.36 18.85 -14.91
N ALA A 397 37.88 20.08 -14.69
CA ALA A 397 37.57 20.53 -13.33
C ALA A 397 36.47 19.67 -12.69
N LEU A 398 36.77 19.03 -11.55
CA LEU A 398 35.78 18.26 -10.78
C LEU A 398 34.96 19.19 -9.89
N CYS A 399 33.66 19.24 -10.13
CA CYS A 399 32.67 19.90 -9.28
C CYS A 399 31.86 18.85 -8.52
N LEU A 400 31.39 19.20 -7.32
CA LEU A 400 30.59 18.32 -6.47
C LEU A 400 29.27 18.98 -6.10
N ASP A 401 28.20 18.20 -6.13
CA ASP A 401 26.89 18.52 -5.57
C ASP A 401 26.46 17.37 -4.64
N TRP A 402 25.63 17.64 -3.65
CA TRP A 402 25.13 16.60 -2.76
C TRP A 402 23.68 16.83 -2.40
N GLN A 403 22.96 15.73 -2.14
CA GLN A 403 21.55 15.73 -1.78
C GLN A 403 21.31 14.82 -0.58
N VAL A 404 20.39 15.24 0.28
CA VAL A 404 19.90 14.44 1.40
C VAL A 404 18.40 14.31 1.22
N MET A 405 17.93 13.09 1.01
CA MET A 405 16.53 12.83 0.71
C MET A 405 15.96 11.81 1.71
N PRO A 406 14.81 12.10 2.34
CA PRO A 406 13.94 11.08 2.90
C PRO A 406 13.86 9.80 2.05
N TRP A 407 14.12 8.66 2.66
CA TRP A 407 14.04 7.35 2.00
C TRP A 407 12.73 6.64 2.33
N ASN A 408 11.66 7.33 1.98
CA ASN A 408 10.30 6.91 2.19
C ASN A 408 9.61 6.83 0.84
N LYS A 409 8.73 5.84 0.72
CA LYS A 409 7.72 5.89 -0.32
C LYS A 409 6.72 6.97 0.11
N VAL A 410 6.74 8.17 -0.47
CA VAL A 410 5.45 8.85 -0.72
C VAL A 410 4.92 8.19 -1.97
N THR A 411 4.29 7.05 -1.78
CA THR A 411 3.03 6.97 -2.47
C THR A 411 2.22 8.04 -1.78
N SER A 412 1.72 8.99 -2.54
CA SER A 412 0.30 9.21 -2.43
C SER A 412 -0.35 7.84 -2.66
N GLU A 413 -0.29 6.99 -1.63
CA GLU A 413 -1.51 6.49 -1.07
C GLU A 413 -2.24 7.81 -0.81
N ILE A 414 -2.95 8.26 -1.85
CA ILE A 414 -4.37 8.34 -1.70
C ILE A 414 -4.68 7.09 -0.89
N SER A 415 -4.63 7.22 0.44
CA SER A 415 -5.49 6.52 1.36
C SER A 415 -6.79 6.69 0.64
N TRP A 416 -7.12 5.70 -0.18
CA TRP A 416 -8.17 5.87 -1.15
C TRP A 416 -9.39 5.91 -0.26
N ASN A 417 -9.81 7.14 0.01
CA ASN A 417 -11.03 7.39 0.70
C ASN A 417 -12.04 7.23 -0.41
N GLY A 418 -12.88 6.20 -0.32
CA GLY A 418 -13.94 5.96 -1.30
C GLY A 418 -14.87 7.16 -1.51
N ALA A 419 -14.77 8.18 -0.65
CA ALA A 419 -15.37 9.49 -0.83
C ALA A 419 -15.07 10.19 -2.18
N ASN A 420 -13.95 9.88 -2.86
CA ASN A 420 -13.56 10.57 -4.10
C ASN A 420 -13.85 9.80 -5.40
N CYS A 421 -14.25 8.53 -5.34
CA CYS A 421 -14.87 7.86 -6.50
C CYS A 421 -16.36 7.86 -6.29
N GLN A 422 -17.09 8.43 -7.24
CA GLN A 422 -18.52 8.59 -7.15
C GLN A 422 -19.11 7.91 -8.36
N MET A 423 -19.97 6.92 -8.12
CA MET A 423 -20.68 6.21 -9.16
C MET A 423 -21.94 6.99 -9.48
N PHE A 424 -21.99 7.57 -10.68
CA PHE A 424 -23.21 8.19 -11.19
C PHE A 424 -24.01 7.14 -11.96
N ALA A 425 -25.22 6.84 -11.49
CA ALA A 425 -26.16 5.95 -12.16
C ALA A 425 -27.37 6.73 -12.67
N TRP A 426 -27.61 6.69 -13.98
CA TRP A 426 -28.80 7.22 -14.68
C TRP A 426 -29.06 6.37 -15.93
N GLN A 427 -30.15 6.61 -16.68
CA GLN A 427 -30.57 5.64 -17.71
C GLN A 427 -30.86 6.18 -19.13
N THR A 428 -31.08 7.47 -19.41
CA THR A 428 -30.98 8.05 -20.79
C THR A 428 -30.82 9.57 -20.80
N GLY A 429 -30.15 10.12 -21.83
CA GLY A 429 -30.09 11.57 -22.12
C GLY A 429 -28.70 12.21 -22.01
N SER A 430 -28.50 13.34 -22.70
CA SER A 430 -27.31 14.21 -22.58
C SER A 430 -27.25 14.98 -21.24
N THR A 431 -28.29 14.83 -20.42
CA THR A 431 -28.40 15.38 -19.07
C THR A 431 -28.54 14.24 -18.06
N LEU A 432 -27.93 14.42 -16.89
CA LEU A 432 -27.83 13.45 -15.80
C LEU A 432 -29.18 13.26 -15.06
N ASN A 433 -30.28 12.97 -15.76
CA ASN A 433 -31.63 12.91 -15.18
C ASN A 433 -32.05 11.50 -14.73
N PRO A 434 -32.15 11.21 -13.42
CA PRO A 434 -32.62 9.92 -12.92
C PRO A 434 -34.13 9.68 -13.08
N GLN A 435 -34.89 10.63 -13.64
CA GLN A 435 -36.32 10.48 -13.96
C GLN A 435 -36.58 10.15 -15.44
N GLY A 436 -35.54 9.97 -16.27
CA GLY A 436 -35.65 9.54 -17.67
C GLY A 436 -34.88 8.23 -17.91
N GLY A 437 -35.45 7.33 -18.73
CA GLY A 437 -34.85 6.00 -18.96
C GLY A 437 -35.83 4.95 -19.50
N ASP A 438 -35.29 3.78 -19.85
CA ASP A 438 -36.08 2.54 -19.97
C ASP A 438 -36.69 2.19 -18.59
N ALA A 439 -37.95 1.78 -18.59
CA ALA A 439 -38.74 1.62 -17.37
C ALA A 439 -38.15 0.58 -16.39
N GLU A 440 -37.50 -0.46 -16.90
CA GLU A 440 -36.89 -1.54 -16.12
C GLU A 440 -35.82 -1.05 -15.14
N GLY A 441 -34.91 -0.18 -15.59
CA GLY A 441 -33.86 0.34 -14.71
C GLY A 441 -34.38 1.43 -13.78
N LEU A 442 -35.34 2.25 -14.25
CA LEU A 442 -36.01 3.27 -13.44
C LEU A 442 -36.71 2.65 -12.23
N TYR A 443 -37.42 1.54 -12.43
CA TYR A 443 -38.13 0.83 -11.37
C TYR A 443 -37.33 -0.33 -10.76
N CYS A 444 -36.05 -0.46 -11.13
CA CYS A 444 -35.15 -1.50 -10.62
C CYS A 444 -35.76 -2.91 -10.69
N LEU A 445 -36.31 -3.26 -11.86
CA LEU A 445 -36.96 -4.54 -12.06
C LEU A 445 -36.70 -5.09 -13.46
N VAL A 446 -36.70 -6.42 -13.56
CA VAL A 446 -36.67 -7.16 -14.83
C VAL A 446 -37.76 -8.23 -14.83
N ASN A 447 -38.29 -8.51 -16.01
CA ASN A 447 -39.15 -9.64 -16.30
C ASN A 447 -38.52 -10.60 -17.32
N TYR A 448 -38.86 -11.88 -17.17
CA TYR A 448 -38.68 -12.90 -18.19
C TYR A 448 -39.85 -13.90 -18.03
N PRO A 449 -40.77 -14.06 -19.00
CA PRO A 449 -40.94 -13.31 -20.27
C PRO A 449 -41.16 -11.80 -20.07
N ARG A 450 -40.83 -10.99 -21.08
CA ARG A 450 -40.98 -9.53 -21.06
C ARG A 450 -42.21 -9.06 -21.83
N TYR A 451 -42.62 -7.81 -21.59
CA TYR A 451 -43.63 -7.15 -22.42
C TYR A 451 -43.11 -6.90 -23.85
N LYS A 452 -43.97 -7.16 -24.83
CA LYS A 452 -43.72 -6.89 -26.25
C LYS A 452 -44.22 -5.50 -26.66
N ASP A 453 -45.28 -5.04 -26.01
CA ASP A 453 -46.02 -3.82 -26.31
C ASP A 453 -46.00 -2.83 -25.13
N THR A 454 -46.17 -1.55 -25.43
CA THR A 454 -46.20 -0.46 -24.43
C THR A 454 -47.45 -0.49 -23.54
N ASP A 455 -48.52 -1.15 -23.99
CA ASP A 455 -49.74 -1.33 -23.22
C ASP A 455 -49.64 -2.47 -22.20
N HIS A 456 -48.51 -3.21 -22.20
CA HIS A 456 -48.24 -4.31 -21.29
C HIS A 456 -49.24 -5.47 -21.42
N LYS A 457 -49.82 -5.70 -22.61
CA LYS A 457 -50.87 -6.71 -22.85
C LYS A 457 -50.38 -7.98 -23.56
N ILE A 458 -49.17 -7.96 -24.10
CA ILE A 458 -48.58 -9.06 -24.87
C ILE A 458 -47.20 -9.39 -24.31
N LEU A 459 -46.94 -10.68 -24.06
CA LEU A 459 -45.62 -11.17 -23.70
C LEU A 459 -44.83 -11.65 -24.91
N GLU A 460 -43.52 -11.52 -24.82
CA GLU A 460 -42.56 -12.19 -25.69
C GLU A 460 -41.64 -13.05 -24.80
N ASP A 461 -41.33 -14.27 -25.24
CA ASP A 461 -40.40 -15.19 -24.55
C ASP A 461 -38.95 -14.72 -24.75
N LYS A 462 -38.66 -13.54 -24.20
CA LYS A 462 -37.36 -12.87 -24.16
C LYS A 462 -37.19 -12.20 -22.80
N LYS A 463 -35.94 -11.92 -22.47
CA LYS A 463 -35.55 -11.21 -21.26
C LYS A 463 -35.68 -9.72 -21.49
N SER A 464 -36.25 -9.03 -20.50
CA SER A 464 -36.01 -7.59 -20.35
C SER A 464 -34.67 -7.36 -19.63
N GLY A 465 -34.19 -6.12 -19.65
CA GLY A 465 -32.94 -5.77 -18.98
C GLY A 465 -32.97 -4.37 -18.37
N ALA A 466 -32.48 -4.27 -17.15
CA ALA A 466 -32.28 -3.01 -16.45
C ALA A 466 -30.89 -2.48 -16.79
N ALA A 467 -30.82 -1.34 -17.47
CA ALA A 467 -29.57 -0.71 -17.88
C ALA A 467 -29.25 0.51 -17.00
N TYR A 468 -27.97 0.69 -16.69
CA TYR A 468 -27.47 1.78 -15.85
C TYR A 468 -26.22 2.35 -16.49
N TYR A 469 -26.15 3.67 -16.66
CA TYR A 469 -24.90 4.32 -16.98
C TYR A 469 -24.00 4.36 -15.76
N PHE A 470 -22.69 4.25 -15.97
CA PHE A 470 -21.67 4.26 -14.94
C PHE A 470 -20.52 5.13 -15.39
N LYS A 471 -20.01 6.00 -14.52
CA LYS A 471 -18.87 6.85 -14.85
C LYS A 471 -18.02 7.11 -13.62
N VAL A 472 -16.71 6.97 -13.80
CA VAL A 472 -15.68 7.42 -12.86
C VAL A 472 -14.64 8.17 -13.68
N GLU A 473 -14.36 9.43 -13.35
CA GLU A 473 -13.47 10.28 -14.15
C GLU A 473 -12.02 10.31 -13.65
N SER A 474 -11.80 9.96 -12.39
CA SER A 474 -10.50 10.08 -11.75
C SER A 474 -10.32 9.06 -10.62
N PRO A 475 -9.06 8.73 -10.26
CA PRO A 475 -7.83 9.12 -10.96
C PRO A 475 -7.65 8.37 -12.29
N ALA A 476 -6.84 8.91 -13.19
CA ALA A 476 -6.56 8.28 -14.48
C ALA A 476 -5.96 6.89 -14.29
N GLY A 477 -6.46 5.89 -15.03
CA GLY A 477 -6.00 4.50 -14.93
C GLY A 477 -6.66 3.66 -13.84
N LEU A 478 -7.53 4.24 -12.99
CA LEU A 478 -8.36 3.48 -12.06
C LEU A 478 -9.21 2.45 -12.82
N VAL A 479 -9.18 1.19 -12.39
CA VAL A 479 -9.99 0.11 -12.95
C VAL A 479 -11.24 -0.07 -12.09
N TRP A 480 -12.40 -0.28 -12.71
CA TRP A 480 -13.64 -0.58 -12.02
C TRP A 480 -14.25 -1.90 -12.50
N LYS A 481 -14.99 -2.58 -11.61
CA LYS A 481 -15.68 -3.85 -11.88
C LYS A 481 -17.08 -3.86 -11.28
N ALA A 482 -18.07 -4.26 -12.07
CA ALA A 482 -19.43 -4.47 -11.62
C ALA A 482 -19.64 -5.92 -11.15
N HIS A 483 -20.42 -6.07 -10.10
CA HIS A 483 -20.68 -7.34 -9.44
C HIS A 483 -22.18 -7.50 -9.18
N LEU A 484 -22.63 -8.76 -9.16
CA LEU A 484 -24.00 -9.16 -8.82
C LEU A 484 -23.94 -10.08 -7.59
N THR A 485 -24.76 -9.83 -6.57
CA THR A 485 -24.86 -10.74 -5.41
C THR A 485 -25.58 -12.04 -5.70
N ASN A 486 -26.38 -12.09 -6.78
CA ASN A 486 -27.08 -13.30 -7.22
C ASN A 486 -26.77 -13.61 -8.70
N PRO A 487 -25.55 -14.06 -9.01
CA PRO A 487 -25.15 -14.38 -10.39
C PRO A 487 -25.76 -15.68 -10.90
N ASP A 488 -26.41 -16.50 -10.06
CA ASP A 488 -27.06 -17.73 -10.51
C ASP A 488 -28.36 -17.46 -11.26
N GLU A 489 -29.03 -16.36 -10.90
CA GLU A 489 -30.36 -15.99 -11.39
C GLU A 489 -30.35 -14.71 -12.22
N PHE A 490 -29.29 -13.93 -12.13
CA PHE A 490 -29.08 -12.71 -12.91
C PHE A 490 -27.76 -12.78 -13.68
N ALA A 491 -27.68 -12.05 -14.79
CA ALA A 491 -26.49 -11.93 -15.60
C ALA A 491 -26.29 -10.50 -16.10
N PHE A 492 -25.02 -10.16 -16.37
CA PHE A 492 -24.71 -9.03 -17.24
C PHE A 492 -25.04 -9.36 -18.70
N ASN A 493 -25.60 -8.39 -19.40
CA ASN A 493 -25.76 -8.40 -20.85
C ASN A 493 -24.75 -7.41 -21.45
N TYR A 494 -24.09 -7.80 -22.54
CA TYR A 494 -23.00 -7.05 -23.18
C TYR A 494 -23.39 -6.46 -24.54
N ASP A 495 -24.64 -6.67 -24.96
CA ASP A 495 -25.18 -6.06 -26.18
C ASP A 495 -25.45 -4.57 -25.94
N GLU A 496 -25.63 -3.81 -27.02
CA GLU A 496 -26.12 -2.44 -26.95
C GLU A 496 -27.48 -2.41 -26.24
N SER A 497 -27.64 -1.59 -25.20
CA SER A 497 -28.97 -1.48 -24.55
C SER A 497 -29.96 -0.75 -25.44
N ILE A 498 -29.48 0.22 -26.21
CA ILE A 498 -30.22 0.98 -27.23
C ILE A 498 -29.50 0.78 -28.54
N LYS A 499 -30.23 0.40 -29.60
CA LYS A 499 -29.65 0.19 -30.93
C LYS A 499 -28.90 1.45 -31.41
N GLY A 500 -27.61 1.31 -31.70
CA GLY A 500 -26.69 2.39 -32.08
C GLY A 500 -25.94 3.08 -30.93
N SER A 501 -26.02 2.54 -29.70
CA SER A 501 -25.26 3.00 -28.52
C SER A 501 -24.00 2.17 -28.29
N THR A 502 -23.13 2.56 -27.35
CA THR A 502 -21.96 1.75 -26.97
C THR A 502 -22.38 0.45 -26.31
N ASN A 503 -21.66 -0.64 -26.58
CA ASN A 503 -21.87 -1.93 -25.91
C ASN A 503 -21.82 -1.81 -24.38
N CYS A 504 -22.68 -2.58 -23.71
CA CYS A 504 -22.65 -2.70 -22.26
C CYS A 504 -21.38 -3.45 -21.80
N VAL A 505 -20.89 -3.11 -20.61
CA VAL A 505 -19.68 -3.68 -20.02
C VAL A 505 -19.90 -3.95 -18.53
N SER A 506 -19.11 -4.86 -17.96
CA SER A 506 -19.07 -5.11 -16.51
C SER A 506 -17.73 -4.72 -15.89
N THR A 507 -16.81 -4.16 -16.68
CA THR A 507 -15.50 -3.67 -16.24
C THR A 507 -15.07 -2.51 -17.12
N GLY A 508 -14.25 -1.60 -16.59
CA GLY A 508 -13.68 -0.51 -17.39
C GLY A 508 -12.61 0.27 -16.65
N ILE A 509 -12.23 1.42 -17.21
CA ILE A 509 -11.23 2.33 -16.64
C ILE A 509 -11.83 3.72 -16.41
N ALA A 510 -11.23 4.53 -15.55
CA ALA A 510 -11.67 5.90 -15.36
C ALA A 510 -11.56 6.71 -16.66
N ARG A 511 -12.64 7.37 -17.06
CA ARG A 511 -12.73 8.21 -18.26
C ARG A 511 -13.87 9.23 -18.17
N LYS A 512 -13.85 10.21 -19.07
CA LYS A 512 -14.87 11.27 -19.18
C LYS A 512 -16.21 10.78 -19.73
N ASP A 513 -16.23 9.77 -20.58
CA ASP A 513 -17.47 9.25 -21.17
C ASP A 513 -18.05 8.11 -20.30
N PRO A 514 -19.38 8.05 -20.09
CA PRO A 514 -19.96 6.98 -19.29
C PRO A 514 -19.85 5.63 -20.00
N TYR A 515 -19.82 4.57 -19.20
CA TYR A 515 -20.11 3.20 -19.61
C TYR A 515 -21.56 2.87 -19.36
N GLN A 516 -22.00 1.72 -19.84
CA GLN A 516 -23.32 1.18 -19.54
C GLN A 516 -23.18 -0.25 -18.99
N ILE A 517 -23.92 -0.55 -17.93
CA ILE A 517 -24.05 -1.88 -17.33
C ILE A 517 -25.51 -2.30 -17.52
N LYS A 518 -25.75 -3.49 -18.05
CA LYS A 518 -27.10 -4.02 -18.22
C LYS A 518 -27.24 -5.35 -17.49
N VAL A 519 -28.30 -5.50 -16.70
CA VAL A 519 -28.60 -6.69 -15.90
C VAL A 519 -29.91 -7.32 -16.37
N GLU A 520 -29.91 -8.64 -16.57
CA GLU A 520 -31.07 -9.41 -17.05
C GLU A 520 -31.31 -10.64 -16.16
N ALA A 521 -32.55 -11.13 -16.14
CA ALA A 521 -32.91 -12.38 -15.50
C ALA A 521 -32.46 -13.61 -16.33
N LYS A 522 -31.97 -14.66 -15.67
CA LYS A 522 -31.57 -15.92 -16.32
C LYS A 522 -32.72 -16.90 -16.49
N LYS A 523 -33.70 -16.89 -15.58
CA LYS A 523 -34.76 -17.90 -15.49
C LYS A 523 -36.12 -17.30 -15.84
N PRO A 524 -36.96 -17.94 -16.67
CA PRO A 524 -38.30 -17.45 -16.93
C PRO A 524 -39.22 -17.73 -15.73
N TRP A 525 -40.10 -16.78 -15.43
CA TRP A 525 -41.07 -16.87 -14.35
C TRP A 525 -42.26 -17.76 -14.75
N THR A 526 -42.68 -17.69 -16.01
CA THR A 526 -43.76 -18.49 -16.59
C THR A 526 -43.28 -19.28 -17.80
N ASN A 527 -43.99 -20.35 -18.17
CA ASN A 527 -43.72 -21.14 -19.36
C ASN A 527 -44.09 -20.34 -20.62
N GLY A 528 -43.12 -20.10 -21.50
CA GLY A 528 -43.30 -19.38 -22.75
C GLY A 528 -43.83 -17.96 -22.54
N THR A 529 -44.97 -17.64 -23.15
CA THR A 529 -45.65 -16.34 -23.03
C THR A 529 -46.92 -16.41 -22.17
N SER A 530 -47.03 -17.44 -21.32
CA SER A 530 -48.16 -17.58 -20.38
C SER A 530 -48.11 -16.51 -19.29
N TRP A 531 -49.27 -15.98 -18.90
CA TRP A 531 -49.40 -15.04 -17.78
C TRP A 531 -49.47 -15.75 -16.43
N THR A 532 -49.87 -17.03 -16.40
CA THR A 532 -50.27 -17.73 -15.16
C THR A 532 -49.54 -19.05 -14.94
N GLU A 533 -49.00 -19.69 -15.99
CA GLU A 533 -48.35 -20.98 -15.88
C GLU A 533 -46.90 -20.83 -15.39
N LEU A 534 -46.71 -20.92 -14.07
CA LEU A 534 -45.40 -20.78 -13.43
C LEU A 534 -44.43 -21.91 -13.82
N THR A 535 -43.15 -21.56 -14.00
CA THR A 535 -42.08 -22.56 -14.16
C THR A 535 -41.82 -23.31 -12.84
N ASP A 536 -41.19 -24.48 -12.91
CA ASP A 536 -40.73 -25.22 -11.71
C ASP A 536 -39.82 -24.35 -10.82
N TRP A 537 -38.97 -23.55 -11.46
CA TRP A 537 -38.11 -22.59 -10.78
C TRP A 537 -38.94 -21.55 -10.03
N ALA A 538 -39.91 -20.91 -10.68
CA ALA A 538 -40.74 -19.88 -10.04
C ALA A 538 -41.58 -20.45 -8.89
N ARG A 539 -42.14 -21.66 -9.05
CA ARG A 539 -42.86 -22.37 -7.98
C ARG A 539 -41.97 -22.61 -6.76
N GLY A 540 -40.70 -22.95 -6.97
CA GLY A 540 -39.72 -23.17 -5.92
C GLY A 540 -39.31 -21.92 -5.13
N LYS A 541 -39.57 -20.71 -5.66
CA LYS A 541 -39.23 -19.44 -4.98
C LYS A 541 -40.29 -18.98 -3.97
N GLY A 542 -41.53 -19.45 -4.12
CA GLY A 542 -42.63 -19.07 -3.22
C GLY A 542 -42.90 -17.56 -3.25
N THR A 543 -43.20 -16.97 -2.09
CA THR A 543 -43.51 -15.54 -1.94
C THR A 543 -42.28 -14.67 -1.72
N ASN A 544 -41.07 -15.24 -1.72
CA ASN A 544 -39.85 -14.47 -1.48
C ASN A 544 -39.46 -13.67 -2.74
N PRO A 545 -39.05 -12.39 -2.59
CA PRO A 545 -38.60 -11.61 -3.72
C PRO A 545 -37.28 -12.18 -4.26
N VAL A 546 -37.24 -12.47 -5.57
CA VAL A 546 -35.99 -12.81 -6.27
C VAL A 546 -35.32 -11.50 -6.67
N TYR A 547 -34.12 -11.26 -6.18
CA TYR A 547 -33.38 -10.04 -6.51
C TYR A 547 -31.87 -10.29 -6.59
N THR A 548 -31.17 -9.33 -7.17
CA THR A 548 -29.72 -9.17 -7.08
C THR A 548 -29.40 -7.75 -6.66
N ASP A 549 -28.32 -7.56 -5.93
CA ASP A 549 -27.73 -6.25 -5.71
C ASP A 549 -26.59 -6.06 -6.72
N LEU A 550 -26.72 -5.06 -7.58
CA LEU A 550 -25.68 -4.55 -8.46
C LEU A 550 -24.81 -3.58 -7.67
N TYR A 551 -23.50 -3.79 -7.72
CA TYR A 551 -22.52 -2.91 -7.07
C TYR A 551 -21.23 -2.84 -7.87
N VAL A 552 -20.48 -1.77 -7.66
CA VAL A 552 -19.23 -1.54 -8.36
C VAL A 552 -18.11 -1.41 -7.36
N THR A 553 -17.01 -2.11 -7.64
CA THR A 553 -15.74 -1.93 -6.96
C THR A 553 -14.75 -1.20 -7.86
N VAL A 554 -13.80 -0.49 -7.25
CA VAL A 554 -12.66 0.10 -7.95
C VAL A 554 -11.36 -0.39 -7.37
N SER A 555 -10.33 -0.38 -8.20
CA SER A 555 -8.98 -0.80 -7.86
C SER A 555 -7.95 0.07 -8.58
N LEU A 556 -6.94 0.53 -7.84
CA LEU A 556 -5.78 1.25 -8.38
C LEU A 556 -4.60 0.31 -8.66
N ASP A 557 -4.51 -0.80 -7.93
CA ASP A 557 -3.39 -1.74 -7.97
C ASP A 557 -3.75 -3.09 -8.59
N GLY A 558 -5.03 -3.29 -8.94
CA GLY A 558 -5.57 -4.54 -9.48
C GLY A 558 -5.73 -5.66 -8.45
N ILE A 559 -5.37 -5.41 -7.18
CA ILE A 559 -5.29 -6.42 -6.11
C ILE A 559 -6.34 -6.13 -5.03
N HIS A 560 -6.48 -4.86 -4.62
CA HIS A 560 -7.46 -4.43 -3.64
C HIS A 560 -8.66 -3.80 -4.35
N GLU A 561 -9.86 -4.23 -3.97
CA GLU A 561 -11.12 -3.75 -4.49
C GLU A 561 -11.92 -3.05 -3.40
N TYR A 562 -12.46 -1.88 -3.72
CA TYR A 562 -13.25 -1.08 -2.79
C TYR A 562 -14.61 -0.74 -3.39
N GLU A 563 -15.69 -0.90 -2.62
CA GLU A 563 -17.03 -0.51 -3.06
C GLU A 563 -17.17 1.01 -3.21
N VAL A 564 -17.92 1.42 -4.23
CA VAL A 564 -18.16 2.81 -4.57
C VAL A 564 -19.56 3.25 -4.11
N GLU A 565 -19.66 4.48 -3.57
CA GLU A 565 -20.96 5.10 -3.28
C GLU A 565 -21.66 5.54 -4.57
N ILE A 566 -22.96 5.25 -4.64
CA ILE A 566 -23.83 5.48 -5.79
C ILE A 566 -24.63 6.77 -5.57
N ASN A 567 -24.46 7.73 -6.48
CA ASN A 567 -25.11 9.05 -6.47
C ASN A 567 -24.98 9.80 -5.11
N PRO A 568 -23.75 10.08 -4.63
CA PRO A 568 -23.54 10.74 -3.34
C PRO A 568 -24.09 12.17 -3.28
N ASP A 569 -24.55 12.57 -2.09
CA ASP A 569 -25.12 13.89 -1.85
C ASP A 569 -24.07 15.00 -2.00
N ASN A 570 -24.46 16.12 -2.63
CA ASN A 570 -23.65 17.35 -2.77
C ASN A 570 -22.35 17.25 -3.59
N ALA A 571 -22.15 16.15 -4.32
CA ALA A 571 -21.02 15.89 -5.22
C ALA A 571 -20.95 16.78 -6.50
N GLY A 572 -21.85 17.75 -6.65
CA GLY A 572 -21.98 18.58 -7.85
C GLY A 572 -23.01 18.03 -8.86
N GLY A 573 -23.70 18.94 -9.54
CA GLY A 573 -24.78 18.60 -10.47
C GLY A 573 -26.11 18.20 -9.80
N MET A 574 -27.10 17.87 -10.63
CA MET A 574 -28.52 17.61 -10.38
C MET A 574 -28.90 16.47 -9.38
N TYR A 575 -27.99 16.08 -8.48
CA TYR A 575 -28.11 14.97 -7.54
C TYR A 575 -28.15 15.38 -6.05
N GLN A 576 -28.27 16.66 -5.73
CA GLN A 576 -28.47 17.10 -4.34
C GLN A 576 -29.74 16.48 -3.73
N LYS A 577 -29.58 15.67 -2.68
CA LYS A 577 -30.63 15.15 -1.78
C LYS A 577 -31.62 14.13 -2.37
N ARG A 578 -31.27 13.38 -3.43
CA ARG A 578 -32.25 12.45 -4.05
C ARG A 578 -31.65 11.13 -4.50
N ARG A 579 -31.46 10.21 -3.55
CA ARG A 579 -31.33 8.77 -3.81
C ARG A 579 -32.59 8.25 -4.55
N LYS A 580 -32.44 7.54 -5.67
CA LYS A 580 -33.57 7.23 -6.60
C LYS A 580 -33.67 5.79 -7.13
N PHE A 581 -32.80 4.87 -6.67
CA PHE A 581 -32.91 3.43 -6.98
C PHE A 581 -33.12 2.61 -5.70
N ALA A 582 -33.71 1.42 -5.82
CA ALA A 582 -33.83 0.50 -4.70
C ALA A 582 -32.44 0.00 -4.24
N GLY A 583 -32.27 -0.36 -2.95
CA GLY A 583 -31.03 -0.98 -2.43
C GLY A 583 -30.41 -0.26 -1.23
N THR A 584 -29.10 0.06 -1.27
CA THR A 584 -28.35 0.83 -0.26
C THR A 584 -27.61 2.00 -0.93
N ASN A 585 -26.73 2.73 -0.22
CA ASN A 585 -25.90 3.77 -0.84
C ASN A 585 -24.80 3.20 -1.74
N THR A 586 -24.46 1.91 -1.63
CA THR A 586 -23.43 1.26 -2.46
C THR A 586 -23.99 0.18 -3.39
N ARG A 587 -25.31 -0.10 -3.29
CA ARG A 587 -25.97 -1.24 -3.96
C ARG A 587 -27.27 -0.82 -4.65
N ILE A 588 -27.45 -1.15 -5.92
CA ILE A 588 -28.74 -1.06 -6.64
C ILE A 588 -29.41 -2.43 -6.60
N ARG A 589 -30.56 -2.53 -5.93
CA ARG A 589 -31.34 -3.77 -5.83
C ARG A 589 -32.28 -3.93 -7.01
N ILE A 590 -32.07 -4.95 -7.82
CA ILE A 590 -32.86 -5.24 -9.01
C ILE A 590 -33.71 -6.49 -8.75
N PHE A 591 -35.02 -6.35 -8.88
CA PHE A 591 -35.97 -7.43 -8.64
C PHE A 591 -36.32 -8.15 -9.94
N GLN A 592 -36.42 -9.48 -9.90
CA GLN A 592 -37.14 -10.20 -10.92
C GLN A 592 -38.60 -10.36 -10.46
N LEU A 593 -39.54 -9.83 -11.23
CA LEU A 593 -40.97 -9.93 -10.96
C LEU A 593 -41.68 -10.70 -12.07
N GLN A 594 -42.84 -11.29 -11.75
CA GLN A 594 -43.75 -11.80 -12.77
C GLN A 594 -44.41 -10.64 -13.50
N ALA A 595 -44.39 -10.66 -14.83
CA ALA A 595 -45.19 -9.74 -15.62
C ALA A 595 -46.69 -10.08 -15.46
N THR A 596 -47.53 -9.06 -15.27
CA THR A 596 -48.99 -9.19 -15.21
C THR A 596 -49.66 -8.37 -16.30
N GLN A 597 -50.75 -8.90 -16.85
CA GLN A 597 -51.39 -8.31 -18.03
C GLN A 597 -51.93 -6.92 -17.72
N GLY A 598 -51.60 -5.94 -18.57
CA GLY A 598 -52.03 -4.54 -18.45
C GLY A 598 -51.43 -3.80 -17.26
N THR A 599 -50.42 -4.35 -16.59
CA THR A 599 -49.78 -3.73 -15.43
C THR A 599 -48.42 -3.17 -15.85
N ALA A 600 -48.26 -1.86 -15.75
CA ALA A 600 -46.98 -1.21 -16.04
C ALA A 600 -45.94 -1.48 -14.93
N TYR A 601 -44.68 -1.26 -15.27
CA TYR A 601 -43.53 -1.52 -14.40
C TYR A 601 -43.58 -0.80 -13.04
N ASP A 602 -44.03 0.45 -13.00
CA ASP A 602 -44.21 1.23 -11.77
C ASP A 602 -45.20 0.56 -10.82
N LYS A 603 -46.29 0.04 -11.38
CA LYS A 603 -47.36 -0.59 -10.64
C LYS A 603 -47.00 -2.01 -10.20
N LEU A 604 -46.33 -2.78 -11.07
CA LEU A 604 -45.74 -4.08 -10.72
C LEU A 604 -44.82 -3.95 -9.51
N GLN A 605 -43.94 -2.95 -9.56
CA GLN A 605 -42.97 -2.74 -8.51
C GLN A 605 -43.62 -2.20 -7.23
N SER A 606 -44.60 -1.29 -7.34
CA SER A 606 -45.39 -0.85 -6.17
C SER A 606 -46.15 -2.01 -5.52
N ASN A 607 -46.65 -2.97 -6.31
CA ASN A 607 -47.39 -4.13 -5.80
C ASN A 607 -46.46 -5.17 -5.16
N SER A 608 -45.16 -5.15 -5.46
CA SER A 608 -44.20 -6.08 -4.84
C SER A 608 -44.06 -5.84 -3.34
N GLY A 609 -44.37 -4.64 -2.85
CA GLY A 609 -44.22 -4.26 -1.43
C GLY A 609 -42.77 -4.19 -0.93
N HIS A 610 -41.80 -4.56 -1.78
CA HIS A 610 -40.36 -4.59 -1.46
C HIS A 610 -39.61 -3.38 -2.01
N TYR A 611 -40.29 -2.56 -2.82
CA TYR A 611 -39.77 -1.34 -3.40
C TYR A 611 -40.31 -0.11 -2.68
N THR A 612 -39.41 0.79 -2.30
CA THR A 612 -39.79 2.15 -1.93
C THR A 612 -39.57 3.05 -3.14
N ASN A 613 -40.64 3.67 -3.65
CA ASN A 613 -40.53 4.62 -4.76
C ASN A 613 -39.97 5.95 -4.25
N TYR A 614 -38.70 6.23 -4.56
CA TYR A 614 -38.04 7.48 -4.18
C TYR A 614 -38.14 8.56 -5.27
N LEU A 615 -38.87 8.32 -6.37
CA LEU A 615 -39.06 9.30 -7.46
C LEU A 615 -40.12 10.36 -7.15
N THR A 616 -41.05 10.06 -6.24
CA THR A 616 -42.22 10.90 -5.90
C THR A 616 -42.15 11.53 -4.50
N LYS A 617 -41.05 11.36 -3.75
CA LYS A 617 -40.81 12.03 -2.46
C LYS A 617 -39.84 13.20 -2.59
#